data_AF-A0A928Q5A1-F1
#
_entry.id   AF-A0A928Q5A1-F1
#
_cell.length_a   1.000
_cell.length_b   1.000
_cell.length_c   1.000
_cell.angle_alpha   90.00
_cell.angle_beta   90.00
_cell.angle_gamma   90.00
#
_symmetry.space_group_name_H-M   'P 1'
#
loop_
_entity.id
_entity.type
_entity.pdbx_description
1 polymer ?
#
loop_
_entity_poly.entity_id
_entity_poly.type
_entity_poly.pdbx_seq_one_letter_code
_entity_poly.pdbx_strand_id
1 'polypeptide(L)'
;MKNFPNTIPEISIKKLDKELAPVVCEELGGWFIIPKLGERSDFAVYDTLSGDRIALIEAEATNKAIVHNTEGVEIAAKTLRADGSTVRNQIIAQLSDIRCGFLAFIEDAGDVKKYHTFYDDELAGFDVNEYGTETRISPETFATRDDNDNYAINFGKRRERAVVGNYEVTIDGKAIDTACVVLPDISSNRVLIEQYIDSNGRTVLQREFMDDDMMMENGMHIGFRSENYGLSNTIRINGNNYVCVAVSVTDSVL
;
A
#
# COMPACT_ATOMS: atom_id res chain seq x y z
N MET A 1 8.78 -10.59 16.90
CA MET A 1 8.52 -10.79 15.46
C MET A 1 7.75 -12.07 15.31
N LYS A 2 6.49 -11.98 14.85
CA LYS A 2 5.74 -13.18 14.44
C LYS A 2 6.47 -13.86 13.26
N ASN A 3 6.23 -15.15 13.06
CA ASN A 3 6.94 -15.99 12.09
C ASN A 3 6.47 -15.70 10.66
N PHE A 4 6.88 -14.58 10.09
CA PHE A 4 6.76 -14.37 8.64
C PHE A 4 7.67 -15.38 7.91
N PRO A 5 7.18 -16.09 6.89
CA PRO A 5 8.04 -16.97 6.09
C PRO A 5 9.13 -16.17 5.37
N ASN A 6 10.20 -16.86 4.95
CA ASN A 6 11.26 -16.24 4.14
C ASN A 6 10.87 -16.13 2.67
N THR A 7 9.81 -16.83 2.25
CA THR A 7 9.26 -16.80 0.89
C THR A 7 7.79 -16.39 0.94
N ILE A 8 7.25 -15.90 -0.18
CA ILE A 8 5.84 -15.52 -0.31
C ILE A 8 4.94 -16.68 0.18
N PRO A 9 3.97 -16.42 1.07
CA PRO A 9 2.99 -17.43 1.49
C PRO A 9 2.09 -17.86 0.34
N GLU A 10 1.35 -18.96 0.48
CA GLU A 10 0.37 -19.33 -0.55
C GLU A 10 -0.77 -18.30 -0.57
N ILE A 11 -0.97 -17.62 -1.71
CA ILE A 11 -2.00 -16.59 -1.88
C ILE A 11 -2.95 -17.00 -3.00
N SER A 12 -4.26 -16.99 -2.72
CA SER A 12 -5.29 -17.04 -3.75
C SER A 12 -6.30 -15.91 -3.57
N ILE A 13 -6.78 -15.37 -4.69
CA ILE A 13 -7.70 -14.24 -4.72
C ILE A 13 -8.85 -14.61 -5.64
N LYS A 14 -10.06 -14.66 -5.10
CA LYS A 14 -11.25 -15.06 -5.84
C LYS A 14 -12.29 -13.95 -5.80
N LYS A 15 -12.75 -13.52 -6.98
CA LYS A 15 -13.82 -12.52 -7.08
C LYS A 15 -15.11 -13.04 -6.45
N LEU A 16 -15.76 -12.17 -5.69
CA LEU A 16 -17.07 -12.41 -5.09
C LEU A 16 -18.13 -11.64 -5.87
N ASP A 17 -19.22 -12.31 -6.19
CA ASP A 17 -20.41 -11.70 -6.79
C ASP A 17 -21.22 -10.99 -5.69
N LYS A 18 -20.77 -9.79 -5.32
CA LYS A 18 -21.38 -8.92 -4.32
C LYS A 18 -21.40 -7.49 -4.85
N GLU A 19 -22.47 -6.76 -4.53
CA GLU A 19 -22.56 -5.33 -4.85
C GLU A 19 -21.39 -4.55 -4.23
N LEU A 20 -20.87 -3.58 -4.96
CA LEU A 20 -19.84 -2.69 -4.45
C LEU A 20 -20.45 -1.75 -3.42
N ALA A 21 -19.79 -1.63 -2.27
CA ALA A 21 -20.18 -0.74 -1.19
C ALA A 21 -18.95 0.07 -0.72
N PRO A 22 -19.15 1.26 -0.13
CA PRO A 22 -18.05 2.00 0.45
C PRO A 22 -17.38 1.22 1.59
N VAL A 23 -16.05 1.29 1.66
CA VAL A 23 -15.22 0.68 2.71
C VAL A 23 -14.52 1.76 3.52
N VAL A 24 -14.28 1.50 4.80
CA VAL A 24 -13.44 2.35 5.65
C VAL A 24 -12.00 1.89 5.51
N CYS A 25 -11.08 2.79 5.19
CA CYS A 25 -9.66 2.55 5.06
C CYS A 25 -8.91 3.71 5.71
N GLU A 26 -8.35 3.45 6.88
CA GLU A 26 -7.57 4.45 7.64
C GLU A 26 -6.07 4.38 7.30
N GLU A 27 -5.70 3.59 6.29
CA GLU A 27 -4.31 3.43 5.86
C GLU A 27 -3.85 4.63 5.02
N LEU A 28 -2.58 5.00 5.20
CA LEU A 28 -1.94 6.08 4.45
C LEU A 28 -1.63 5.60 3.02
N GLY A 29 -1.77 6.50 2.03
CA GLY A 29 -1.43 6.18 0.65
C GLY A 29 0.01 5.65 0.52
N GLY A 30 0.17 4.42 0.04
CA GLY A 30 1.47 3.77 -0.14
C GLY A 30 2.03 3.05 1.09
N TRP A 31 1.36 3.11 2.25
CA TRP A 31 1.69 2.25 3.40
C TRP A 31 0.68 1.12 3.54
N PHE A 32 1.19 -0.06 3.92
CA PHE A 32 0.37 -1.25 3.99
C PHE A 32 -0.57 -1.26 5.21
N ILE A 33 0.00 -1.10 6.42
CA ILE A 33 -0.76 -1.00 7.67
C ILE A 33 -0.17 0.10 8.54
N ILE A 34 -1.07 0.87 9.15
CA ILE A 34 -0.82 1.99 10.02
C ILE A 34 -1.46 1.70 11.40
N PRO A 35 -0.66 1.66 12.47
CA PRO A 35 -1.20 1.46 13.81
C PRO A 35 -1.92 2.72 14.30
N LYS A 36 -3.07 2.54 14.97
CA LYS A 36 -3.72 3.62 15.72
C LYS A 36 -3.00 3.85 17.04
N LEU A 37 -3.30 4.97 17.71
CA LEU A 37 -2.69 5.30 19.01
C LEU A 37 -2.82 4.13 20.01
N GLY A 38 -1.67 3.66 20.52
CA GLY A 38 -1.58 2.53 21.44
C GLY A 38 -1.47 1.16 20.77
N GLU A 39 -1.53 1.09 19.43
CA GLU A 39 -1.39 -0.14 18.67
C GLU A 39 0.03 -0.34 18.13
N ARG A 40 0.30 -1.60 17.81
CA ARG A 40 1.47 -2.05 17.05
C ARG A 40 1.03 -2.89 15.88
N SER A 41 1.69 -2.76 14.75
CA SER A 41 1.49 -3.57 13.56
C SER A 41 2.81 -4.08 13.03
N ASP A 42 2.85 -5.36 12.68
CA ASP A 42 3.98 -5.99 11.99
C ASP A 42 3.52 -6.47 10.61
N PHE A 43 4.34 -6.27 9.58
CA PHE A 43 4.08 -6.78 8.23
C PHE A 43 5.38 -7.12 7.49
N ALA A 44 5.26 -7.98 6.48
CA ALA A 44 6.35 -8.39 5.61
C ALA A 44 6.09 -7.95 4.18
N VAL A 45 7.14 -7.58 3.47
CA VAL A 45 7.13 -7.31 2.03
C VAL A 45 7.97 -8.36 1.33
N TYR A 46 7.44 -8.88 0.24
CA TYR A 46 8.08 -9.91 -0.57
C TYR A 46 8.18 -9.45 -2.02
N ASP A 47 9.28 -9.82 -2.67
CA ASP A 47 9.49 -9.65 -4.10
C ASP A 47 8.81 -10.81 -4.84
N THR A 48 7.91 -10.49 -5.76
CA THR A 48 7.11 -11.47 -6.50
C THR A 48 7.88 -12.14 -7.64
N LEU A 49 9.03 -11.60 -8.03
CA LEU A 49 9.86 -12.13 -9.10
C LEU A 49 10.79 -13.22 -8.56
N SER A 50 11.40 -12.99 -7.40
CA SER A 50 12.23 -14.00 -6.71
C SER A 50 11.40 -14.92 -5.81
N GLY A 51 10.28 -14.42 -5.28
CA GLY A 51 9.50 -15.07 -4.24
C GLY A 51 10.04 -14.85 -2.82
N ASP A 52 11.14 -14.09 -2.68
CA ASP A 52 11.83 -13.90 -1.39
C ASP A 52 11.24 -12.74 -0.58
N ARG A 53 11.32 -12.87 0.75
CA ARG A 53 11.02 -11.76 1.66
C ARG A 53 12.12 -10.70 1.58
N ILE A 54 11.76 -9.49 1.18
CA ILE A 54 12.70 -8.37 1.05
C ILE A 54 12.71 -7.42 2.26
N ALA A 55 11.63 -7.38 3.03
CA ALA A 55 11.56 -6.53 4.22
C ALA A 55 10.62 -7.07 5.31
N LEU A 56 10.95 -6.75 6.56
CA LEU A 56 10.09 -6.87 7.73
C LEU A 56 9.94 -5.50 8.38
N ILE A 57 8.71 -5.06 8.58
CA ILE A 57 8.39 -3.76 9.14
C ILE A 57 7.65 -3.96 10.46
N GLU A 58 8.15 -3.34 11.51
CA GLU A 58 7.49 -3.20 12.80
C GLU A 58 7.12 -1.72 12.94
N ALA A 59 5.85 -1.40 13.18
CA ALA A 59 5.39 -0.04 13.40
C ALA A 59 4.58 0.07 14.69
N GLU A 60 4.80 1.14 15.44
CA GLU A 60 4.11 1.41 16.71
C GLU A 60 3.70 2.87 16.81
N ALA A 61 2.45 3.10 17.20
CA ALA A 61 1.89 4.42 17.40
C ALA A 61 1.77 4.71 18.90
N THR A 62 2.57 5.65 19.42
CA THR A 62 2.74 5.82 20.88
C THR A 62 2.25 7.15 21.43
N ASN A 63 2.41 8.24 20.67
CA ASN A 63 2.10 9.58 21.17
C ASN A 63 1.12 10.29 20.24
N LYS A 64 0.38 11.23 20.80
CA LYS A 64 -0.29 12.29 20.03
C LYS A 64 0.73 13.37 19.69
N ALA A 65 0.57 13.97 18.52
CA ALA A 65 1.34 15.13 18.08
C ALA A 65 0.43 16.17 17.43
N ILE A 66 0.90 17.40 17.35
CA ILE A 66 0.25 18.49 16.63
C ILE A 66 1.26 19.06 15.63
N VAL A 67 0.87 19.09 14.35
CA VAL A 67 1.65 19.73 13.28
C VAL A 67 0.81 20.85 12.69
N HIS A 68 1.27 22.10 12.80
CA HIS A 68 0.58 23.30 12.28
C HIS A 68 -0.91 23.40 12.69
N ASN A 69 -1.24 23.00 13.92
CA ASN A 69 -2.60 22.92 14.51
C ASN A 69 -3.45 21.71 14.12
N THR A 70 -2.91 20.76 13.35
CA THR A 70 -3.58 19.50 13.03
C THR A 70 -3.11 18.41 14.00
N GLU A 71 -4.05 17.79 14.72
CA GLU A 71 -3.77 16.63 15.58
C GLU A 71 -3.46 15.39 14.74
N GLY A 72 -2.44 14.65 15.16
CA GLY A 72 -2.06 13.37 14.58
C GLY A 72 -1.42 12.46 15.62
N VAL A 73 -0.91 11.34 15.13
CA VAL A 73 -0.28 10.29 15.94
C VAL A 73 1.15 10.08 15.44
N GLU A 74 2.09 10.02 16.38
CA GLU A 74 3.48 9.66 16.10
C GLU A 74 3.58 8.15 15.89
N ILE A 75 4.10 7.75 14.74
CA ILE A 75 4.35 6.36 14.38
C ILE A 75 5.85 6.20 14.18
N ALA A 76 6.45 5.30 14.96
CA ALA A 76 7.82 4.85 14.76
C ALA A 76 7.78 3.53 14.00
N ALA A 77 8.51 3.46 12.88
CA ALA A 77 8.64 2.26 12.07
C ALA A 77 10.10 1.82 11.99
N LYS A 78 10.32 0.51 12.10
CA LYS A 78 11.62 -0.13 11.91
C LYS A 78 11.50 -1.14 10.80
N THR A 79 12.28 -0.95 9.74
CA THR A 79 12.37 -1.86 8.59
C THR A 79 13.68 -2.64 8.68
N LEU A 80 13.59 -3.96 8.81
CA LEU A 80 14.71 -4.89 8.60
C LEU A 80 14.66 -5.38 7.15
N ARG A 81 15.70 -5.11 6.38
CA ARG A 81 15.82 -5.56 4.98
C ARG A 81 16.49 -6.93 4.87
N ALA A 82 16.34 -7.57 3.71
CA ALA A 82 16.94 -8.86 3.42
C ALA A 82 18.48 -8.88 3.54
N ASP A 83 19.14 -7.75 3.27
CA ASP A 83 20.60 -7.59 3.43
C ASP A 83 21.05 -7.45 4.89
N GLY A 84 20.11 -7.50 5.84
CA GLY A 84 20.34 -7.31 7.27
C GLY A 84 20.42 -5.85 7.71
N SER A 85 20.37 -4.89 6.79
CA SER A 85 20.33 -3.47 7.14
C SER A 85 19.01 -3.13 7.83
N THR A 86 19.08 -2.17 8.75
CA THR A 86 17.90 -1.67 9.46
C THR A 86 17.73 -0.18 9.18
N VAL A 87 16.53 0.22 8.79
CA VAL A 87 16.13 1.62 8.66
C VAL A 87 15.07 1.91 9.71
N ARG A 88 15.14 3.10 10.31
CA ARG A 88 14.10 3.61 11.21
C ARG A 88 13.53 4.87 10.62
N ASN A 89 12.21 4.91 10.52
CA ASN A 89 11.48 6.08 10.07
C ASN A 89 10.54 6.50 11.19
N GLN A 90 10.33 7.80 11.32
CA GLN A 90 9.28 8.32 12.18
C GLN A 90 8.40 9.23 11.34
N ILE A 91 7.09 8.99 11.44
CA ILE A 91 6.08 9.78 10.75
C ILE A 91 5.07 10.29 11.76
N ILE A 92 4.43 11.40 11.43
CA ILE A 92 3.22 11.85 12.12
C ILE A 92 2.09 11.74 11.12
N ALA A 93 1.04 11.01 11.49
CA ALA A 93 -0.12 10.77 10.63
C ALA A 93 -1.38 11.36 11.25
N GLN A 94 -2.20 12.02 10.44
CA GLN A 94 -3.58 12.29 10.77
C GLN A 94 -4.38 11.01 10.54
N LEU A 95 -5.08 10.54 11.58
CA LEU A 95 -5.98 9.39 11.51
C LEU A 95 -7.32 9.84 12.09
N SER A 96 -8.34 9.97 11.24
CA SER A 96 -9.69 10.37 11.65
C SER A 96 -10.75 9.61 10.86
N ASP A 97 -11.99 9.66 11.36
CA ASP A 97 -13.15 9.04 10.71
C ASP A 97 -13.43 9.60 9.30
N ILE A 98 -12.93 10.81 9.00
CA ILE A 98 -13.21 11.52 7.75
C ILE A 98 -12.00 11.43 6.81
N ARG A 99 -10.80 11.65 7.32
CA ARG A 99 -9.57 11.66 6.52
C ARG A 99 -8.36 11.04 7.23
N CYS A 100 -7.48 10.47 6.43
CA CYS A 100 -6.16 10.00 6.84
C CYS A 100 -5.07 10.56 5.92
N GLY A 101 -3.91 10.92 6.49
CA GLY A 101 -2.82 11.51 5.71
C GLY A 101 -1.54 11.71 6.52
N PHE A 102 -0.43 11.89 5.83
CA PHE A 102 0.81 12.31 6.48
C PHE A 102 0.65 13.74 7.01
N LEU A 103 1.29 14.06 8.13
CA LEU A 103 1.45 15.42 8.61
C LEU A 103 2.93 15.80 8.65
N ALA A 104 3.78 14.85 9.01
CA ALA A 104 5.22 15.03 8.97
C ALA A 104 5.96 13.72 8.70
N PHE A 105 7.13 13.84 8.08
CA PHE A 105 8.15 12.80 7.97
C PHE A 105 9.41 13.29 8.67
N ILE A 106 10.01 12.43 9.48
CA ILE A 106 11.21 12.75 10.25
C ILE A 106 12.35 11.89 9.71
N GLU A 107 13.30 12.57 9.07
CA GLU A 107 14.54 11.97 8.57
C GLU A 107 15.61 12.05 9.68
N ASP A 108 16.20 10.91 10.01
CA ASP A 108 17.37 10.84 10.90
C ASP A 108 18.64 10.86 10.04
N ALA A 109 19.33 12.00 10.01
CA ALA A 109 20.56 12.23 9.27
C ALA A 109 21.77 12.25 10.22
N GLY A 110 21.84 11.31 11.16
CA GLY A 110 22.96 11.15 12.09
C GLY A 110 22.79 11.98 13.36
N ASP A 111 23.48 13.12 13.45
CA ASP A 111 23.36 14.05 14.58
C ASP A 111 22.25 15.10 14.38
N VAL A 112 21.67 15.15 13.18
CA VAL A 112 20.60 16.08 12.81
C VAL A 112 19.31 15.30 12.50
N LYS A 113 18.22 15.69 13.15
CA LYS A 113 16.86 15.30 12.74
C LYS A 113 16.27 16.38 11.87
N LYS A 114 15.83 16.03 10.66
CA LYS A 114 15.06 16.92 9.79
C LYS A 114 13.59 16.57 9.88
N TYR A 115 12.77 17.61 9.98
CA TYR A 115 11.32 17.49 10.06
C TYR A 115 10.77 18.10 8.79
N HIS A 116 10.18 17.26 7.96
CA HIS A 116 9.45 17.67 6.77
C HIS A 116 7.98 17.60 7.11
N THR A 117 7.24 18.66 6.85
CA THR A 117 5.82 18.80 7.13
C THR A 117 5.03 18.93 5.84
N PHE A 118 3.71 18.82 5.92
CA PHE A 118 2.83 18.93 4.76
C PHE A 118 2.86 20.28 4.03
N TYR A 119 3.60 21.28 4.53
CA TYR A 119 3.86 22.53 3.82
C TYR A 119 5.19 22.55 3.04
N ASP A 120 6.03 21.53 3.23
CA ASP A 120 7.34 21.43 2.59
C ASP A 120 7.23 20.66 1.26
N ASP A 121 7.89 21.16 0.22
CA ASP A 121 7.82 20.59 -1.14
C ASP A 121 8.35 19.15 -1.20
N GLU A 122 9.24 18.78 -0.27
CA GLU A 122 9.78 17.42 -0.13
C GLU A 122 8.69 16.39 0.20
N LEU A 123 7.57 16.82 0.77
CA LEU A 123 6.40 15.98 1.01
C LEU A 123 5.33 16.09 -0.07
N ALA A 124 5.48 16.96 -1.08
CA ALA A 124 4.53 17.03 -2.20
C ALA A 124 4.38 15.68 -2.94
N GLY A 125 5.43 14.85 -2.94
CA GLY A 125 5.43 13.49 -3.51
C GLY A 125 4.64 12.45 -2.71
N PHE A 126 4.25 12.74 -1.46
CA PHE A 126 3.44 11.86 -0.60
C PHE A 126 1.94 12.25 -0.58
N ASP A 127 1.50 13.13 -1.51
CA ASP A 127 0.15 13.72 -1.56
C ASP A 127 -0.30 14.27 -0.21
N VAL A 128 0.65 14.95 0.43
CA VAL A 128 0.41 15.59 1.71
C VAL A 128 -0.21 16.94 1.43
N ASN A 129 -1.53 16.94 1.32
CA ASN A 129 -2.31 18.17 1.42
C ASN A 129 -2.76 18.36 2.87
N GLU A 130 -3.15 19.58 3.22
CA GLU A 130 -3.61 19.94 4.58
C GLU A 130 -4.77 19.07 5.11
N TYR A 131 -5.41 18.28 4.24
CA TYR A 131 -6.55 17.45 4.56
C TYR A 131 -6.30 15.94 4.50
N GLY A 132 -5.26 15.45 3.80
CA GLY A 132 -5.10 14.02 3.51
C GLY A 132 -6.16 13.45 2.55
N THR A 133 -6.29 12.12 2.55
CA THR A 133 -7.22 11.31 1.73
C THR A 133 -8.47 10.91 2.51
N GLU A 134 -9.60 10.70 1.82
CA GLU A 134 -10.84 10.29 2.49
C GLU A 134 -10.73 8.89 3.09
N THR A 135 -11.09 8.75 4.36
CA THR A 135 -11.09 7.48 5.08
C THR A 135 -12.18 6.53 4.56
N ARG A 136 -13.32 7.07 4.11
CA ARG A 136 -14.40 6.28 3.51
C ARG A 136 -14.25 6.26 1.99
N ILE A 137 -13.83 5.13 1.44
CA ILE A 137 -13.56 4.96 0.02
C ILE A 137 -14.80 4.35 -0.64
N SER A 138 -15.34 5.03 -1.64
CA SER A 138 -16.51 4.57 -2.39
C SER A 138 -16.10 3.90 -3.71
N PRO A 139 -16.99 3.12 -4.33
CA PRO A 139 -16.86 2.80 -5.75
C PRO A 139 -16.94 4.10 -6.55
N GLU A 140 -15.97 4.32 -7.43
CA GLU A 140 -15.86 5.58 -8.18
C GLU A 140 -15.70 5.31 -9.67
N THR A 141 -16.23 6.23 -10.49
CA THR A 141 -16.24 6.04 -11.96
C THR A 141 -14.87 6.25 -12.61
N PHE A 142 -13.90 6.81 -11.88
CA PHE A 142 -12.54 7.01 -12.42
C PHE A 142 -11.76 5.70 -12.53
N ALA A 143 -12.13 4.64 -11.79
CA ALA A 143 -11.44 3.35 -11.81
C ALA A 143 -12.45 2.20 -11.76
N THR A 144 -12.35 1.28 -12.72
CA THR A 144 -13.15 0.04 -12.76
C THR A 144 -12.26 -1.14 -13.16
N ARG A 145 -12.69 -2.36 -12.79
CA ARG A 145 -12.01 -3.63 -13.15
C ARG A 145 -13.01 -4.62 -13.74
N ASP A 146 -12.68 -5.21 -14.87
CA ASP A 146 -13.49 -6.27 -15.49
C ASP A 146 -13.14 -7.68 -14.95
N ASP A 147 -13.74 -8.72 -15.52
CA ASP A 147 -13.51 -10.12 -15.11
C ASP A 147 -12.17 -10.70 -15.61
N ASN A 148 -11.46 -10.00 -16.48
CA ASN A 148 -10.17 -10.39 -17.04
C ASN A 148 -9.01 -9.57 -16.44
N ASP A 149 -9.23 -8.94 -15.29
CA ASP A 149 -8.25 -8.07 -14.62
C ASP A 149 -7.76 -6.90 -15.48
N ASN A 150 -8.62 -6.43 -16.40
CA ASN A 150 -8.41 -5.17 -17.09
C ASN A 150 -9.01 -4.03 -16.27
N TYR A 151 -8.16 -3.05 -16.00
CA TYR A 151 -8.47 -1.80 -15.36
C TYR A 151 -8.70 -0.70 -16.40
N ALA A 152 -9.81 0.02 -16.26
CA ALA A 152 -9.99 1.33 -16.87
C ALA A 152 -9.78 2.38 -15.78
N ILE A 153 -8.69 3.17 -15.88
CA ILE A 153 -8.29 4.17 -14.88
C ILE A 153 -8.12 5.52 -15.55
N ASN A 154 -8.82 6.54 -15.06
CA ASN A 154 -8.56 7.92 -15.41
C ASN A 154 -7.54 8.52 -14.43
N PHE A 155 -6.29 8.65 -14.87
CA PHE A 155 -5.18 9.21 -14.11
C PHE A 155 -5.25 10.75 -13.91
N GLY A 156 -6.44 11.30 -13.65
CA GLY A 156 -6.64 12.73 -13.38
C GLY A 156 -5.84 13.22 -12.16
N LYS A 157 -5.65 14.53 -11.98
CA LYS A 157 -4.67 15.17 -11.06
C LYS A 157 -4.77 14.86 -9.54
N ARG A 158 -5.62 13.97 -9.06
CA ARG A 158 -5.75 13.63 -7.62
C ARG A 158 -5.53 12.12 -7.40
N ARG A 159 -4.79 11.74 -6.34
CA ARG A 159 -4.55 10.33 -5.95
C ARG A 159 -5.82 9.79 -5.31
N GLU A 160 -6.86 9.65 -6.11
CA GLU A 160 -8.14 9.13 -5.68
C GLU A 160 -8.03 7.61 -5.49
N ARG A 161 -8.74 7.10 -4.48
CA ARG A 161 -8.87 5.67 -4.23
C ARG A 161 -10.27 5.25 -4.64
N ALA A 162 -10.40 4.05 -5.19
CA ALA A 162 -11.69 3.50 -5.58
C ALA A 162 -11.83 2.05 -5.16
N VAL A 163 -13.03 1.68 -4.71
CA VAL A 163 -13.41 0.27 -4.58
C VAL A 163 -13.74 -0.29 -5.96
N VAL A 164 -13.03 -1.34 -6.37
CA VAL A 164 -13.16 -1.93 -7.73
C VAL A 164 -13.72 -3.36 -7.73
N GLY A 165 -13.91 -3.97 -6.57
CA GLY A 165 -14.42 -5.34 -6.47
C GLY A 165 -14.44 -5.87 -5.04
N ASN A 166 -15.19 -6.96 -4.85
CA ASN A 166 -15.18 -7.76 -3.63
C ASN A 166 -14.45 -9.08 -3.91
N TYR A 167 -13.61 -9.52 -2.98
CA TYR A 167 -12.77 -10.71 -3.15
C TYR A 167 -12.66 -11.51 -1.86
N GLU A 168 -12.64 -12.83 -1.99
CA GLU A 168 -12.14 -13.73 -0.96
C GLU A 168 -10.63 -13.85 -1.18
N VAL A 169 -9.86 -13.37 -0.21
CA VAL A 169 -8.40 -13.50 -0.18
C VAL A 169 -8.07 -14.64 0.77
N THR A 170 -7.36 -15.64 0.27
CA THR A 170 -6.85 -16.76 1.08
C THR A 170 -5.34 -16.66 1.17
N ILE A 171 -4.81 -16.60 2.40
CA ILE A 171 -3.36 -16.61 2.68
C ILE A 171 -3.07 -17.80 3.60
N ASP A 172 -2.18 -18.71 3.18
CA ASP A 172 -1.84 -19.95 3.91
C ASP A 172 -3.08 -20.72 4.41
N GLY A 173 -4.13 -20.77 3.59
CA GLY A 173 -5.39 -21.47 3.87
C GLY A 173 -6.42 -20.68 4.70
N LYS A 174 -6.10 -19.48 5.18
CA LYS A 174 -7.04 -18.60 5.86
C LYS A 174 -7.76 -17.68 4.87
N ALA A 175 -9.05 -17.93 4.65
CA ALA A 175 -9.90 -17.15 3.76
C ALA A 175 -10.55 -15.94 4.48
N ILE A 176 -10.54 -14.78 3.83
CA ILE A 176 -11.09 -13.52 4.34
C ILE A 176 -11.82 -12.80 3.21
N ASP A 177 -13.06 -12.38 3.48
CA ASP A 177 -13.81 -11.50 2.57
C ASP A 177 -13.27 -10.08 2.65
N THR A 178 -13.00 -9.47 1.50
CA THR A 178 -12.34 -8.17 1.37
C THR A 178 -12.96 -7.32 0.27
N ALA A 179 -12.85 -6.00 0.41
CA ALA A 179 -13.00 -5.06 -0.69
C ALA A 179 -11.62 -4.77 -1.29
N CYS A 180 -11.48 -4.82 -2.61
CA CYS A 180 -10.28 -4.36 -3.30
C CYS A 180 -10.39 -2.87 -3.59
N VAL A 181 -9.45 -2.11 -3.02
CA VAL A 181 -9.25 -0.69 -3.27
C VAL A 181 -8.01 -0.51 -4.13
N VAL A 182 -8.12 0.33 -5.16
CA VAL A 182 -6.96 0.73 -5.98
C VAL A 182 -6.49 2.12 -5.64
N LEU A 183 -5.17 2.29 -5.71
CA LEU A 183 -4.47 3.56 -5.59
C LEU A 183 -3.47 3.67 -6.76
N PRO A 184 -3.82 4.39 -7.84
CA PRO A 184 -2.88 4.68 -8.91
C PRO A 184 -1.87 5.74 -8.48
N ASP A 185 -0.59 5.54 -8.78
CA ASP A 185 0.39 6.61 -8.66
C ASP A 185 0.25 7.57 -9.83
N ILE A 186 -0.39 8.70 -9.60
CA ILE A 186 -0.52 9.75 -10.62
C ILE A 186 0.76 10.52 -10.94
N SER A 187 1.81 10.41 -10.11
CA SER A 187 3.05 11.14 -10.39
C SER A 187 3.78 10.55 -11.60
N SER A 188 3.69 9.22 -11.75
CA SER A 188 4.27 8.48 -12.86
C SER A 188 3.20 8.01 -13.86
N ASN A 189 2.00 7.65 -13.40
CA ASN A 189 1.02 6.80 -14.09
C ASN A 189 1.55 5.39 -14.43
N ARG A 190 2.56 4.94 -13.69
CA ARG A 190 3.31 3.70 -13.98
C ARG A 190 3.24 2.69 -12.85
N VAL A 191 2.58 3.06 -11.74
CA VAL A 191 2.37 2.19 -10.59
C VAL A 191 0.89 2.15 -10.21
N LEU A 192 0.40 0.95 -9.90
CA LEU A 192 -0.91 0.74 -9.28
C LEU A 192 -0.72 -0.09 -8.01
N ILE A 193 -1.31 0.37 -6.91
CA ILE A 193 -1.39 -0.39 -5.68
C ILE A 193 -2.82 -0.92 -5.54
N GLU A 194 -2.95 -2.22 -5.31
CA GLU A 194 -4.19 -2.82 -4.83
C GLU A 194 -4.07 -3.09 -3.33
N GLN A 195 -5.11 -2.73 -2.58
CA GLN A 195 -5.25 -3.02 -1.16
C GLN A 195 -6.53 -3.82 -0.95
N TYR A 196 -6.40 -4.99 -0.33
CA TYR A 196 -7.52 -5.84 0.04
C TYR A 196 -7.87 -5.58 1.49
N ILE A 197 -9.03 -4.98 1.72
CA ILE A 197 -9.43 -4.45 3.02
C ILE A 197 -10.55 -5.31 3.60
N ASP A 198 -10.38 -5.79 4.83
CA ASP A 198 -11.38 -6.59 5.54
C ASP A 198 -12.59 -5.76 6.03
N SER A 199 -13.56 -6.43 6.63
CA SER A 199 -14.75 -5.77 7.21
C SER A 199 -14.46 -4.81 8.36
N ASN A 200 -13.26 -4.85 8.95
CA ASN A 200 -12.82 -3.97 10.02
C ASN A 200 -12.03 -2.77 9.51
N GLY A 201 -11.85 -2.65 8.19
CA GLY A 201 -11.07 -1.59 7.58
C GLY A 201 -9.56 -1.79 7.61
N ARG A 202 -9.10 -3.04 7.82
CA ARG A 202 -7.67 -3.39 7.83
C ARG A 202 -7.25 -4.00 6.51
N THR A 203 -6.13 -3.55 5.98
CA THR A 203 -5.52 -4.16 4.79
C THR A 203 -4.93 -5.52 5.16
N VAL A 204 -5.36 -6.58 4.49
CA VAL A 204 -4.86 -7.94 4.70
C VAL A 204 -3.78 -8.33 3.68
N LEU A 205 -3.87 -7.78 2.47
CA LEU A 205 -2.96 -8.00 1.37
C LEU A 205 -2.83 -6.70 0.58
N GLN A 206 -1.60 -6.36 0.20
CA GLN A 206 -1.33 -5.31 -0.76
C GLN A 206 -0.48 -5.87 -1.89
N ARG A 207 -0.83 -5.49 -3.12
CA ARG A 207 -0.08 -5.83 -4.33
C ARG A 207 0.34 -4.55 -5.02
N GLU A 208 1.62 -4.44 -5.36
CA GLU A 208 2.16 -3.33 -6.11
C GLU A 208 2.44 -3.78 -7.54
N PHE A 209 1.94 -3.02 -8.51
CA PHE A 209 2.08 -3.27 -9.93
C PHE A 209 2.83 -2.15 -10.59
N MET A 210 3.78 -2.48 -11.48
CA MET A 210 4.59 -1.53 -12.21
C MET A 210 4.52 -1.82 -13.71
N ASP A 211 4.55 -0.77 -14.55
CA ASP A 211 4.61 -0.94 -16.00
C ASP A 211 5.97 -1.49 -16.47
N ASP A 212 5.96 -2.16 -17.62
CA ASP A 212 7.15 -2.82 -18.18
C ASP A 212 8.31 -1.84 -18.40
N ASP A 213 8.03 -0.60 -18.80
CA ASP A 213 9.05 0.39 -19.12
C ASP A 213 9.78 0.86 -17.84
N MET A 214 9.07 1.03 -16.72
CA MET A 214 9.63 1.50 -15.46
C MET A 214 10.47 0.40 -14.82
N MET A 215 10.02 -0.84 -14.97
CA MET A 215 10.78 -2.01 -14.59
C MET A 215 12.13 -2.07 -15.32
N MET A 216 12.11 -1.82 -16.63
CA MET A 216 13.35 -1.72 -17.41
C MET A 216 14.22 -0.56 -16.94
N GLU A 217 13.69 0.64 -16.73
CA GLU A 217 14.45 1.81 -16.26
C GLU A 217 15.10 1.59 -14.89
N ASN A 218 14.44 0.85 -14.00
CA ASN A 218 14.94 0.54 -12.64
C ASN A 218 16.00 -0.58 -12.61
N GLY A 219 16.51 -1.01 -13.75
CA GLY A 219 17.63 -1.94 -13.80
C GLY A 219 17.24 -3.42 -13.71
N MET A 220 15.95 -3.75 -13.77
CA MET A 220 15.45 -5.13 -13.79
C MET A 220 15.58 -5.72 -15.21
N HIS A 221 16.80 -5.68 -15.77
CA HIS A 221 17.06 -5.73 -17.21
C HIS A 221 17.15 -7.12 -17.86
N ILE A 222 17.28 -8.22 -17.11
CA ILE A 222 17.64 -9.50 -17.73
C ILE A 222 16.44 -10.45 -17.74
N GLY A 223 15.77 -10.54 -18.91
CA GLY A 223 14.69 -11.50 -19.17
C GLY A 223 13.31 -11.08 -18.66
N PHE A 224 13.19 -9.87 -18.10
CA PHE A 224 11.92 -9.33 -17.62
C PHE A 224 11.07 -8.80 -18.78
N ARG A 225 9.91 -9.44 -18.98
CA ARG A 225 8.78 -8.91 -19.74
C ARG A 225 7.51 -9.47 -19.14
N SER A 226 6.44 -8.69 -19.01
CA SER A 226 5.14 -9.14 -18.52
C SER A 226 4.66 -10.47 -19.15
N GLU A 227 4.95 -10.69 -20.44
CA GLU A 227 4.67 -11.92 -21.19
C GLU A 227 5.36 -13.19 -20.65
N ASN A 228 6.40 -13.04 -19.83
CA ASN A 228 7.12 -14.15 -19.20
C ASN A 228 6.53 -14.56 -17.84
N TYR A 229 5.53 -13.83 -17.33
CA TYR A 229 4.91 -14.07 -16.04
C TYR A 229 3.47 -14.56 -16.22
N GLY A 230 3.04 -15.45 -15.31
CA GLY A 230 1.67 -15.97 -15.33
C GLY A 230 0.62 -14.89 -15.11
N LEU A 231 -0.60 -15.15 -15.60
CA LEU A 231 -1.75 -14.24 -15.49
C LEU A 231 -2.09 -13.83 -14.04
N SER A 232 -1.67 -14.60 -13.03
CA SER A 232 -1.88 -14.26 -11.62
C SER A 232 -1.06 -13.05 -11.14
N ASN A 233 0.01 -12.71 -11.87
CA ASN A 233 0.98 -11.67 -11.51
C ASN A 233 1.00 -10.52 -12.51
N THR A 234 0.05 -10.46 -13.45
CA THR A 234 -0.05 -9.36 -14.42
C THR A 234 -1.46 -8.81 -14.46
N ILE A 235 -1.56 -7.51 -14.72
CA ILE A 235 -2.83 -6.82 -14.96
C ILE A 235 -2.69 -5.93 -16.19
N ARG A 236 -3.81 -5.45 -16.71
CA ARG A 236 -3.80 -4.45 -17.78
C ARG A 236 -4.45 -3.16 -17.32
N ILE A 237 -3.82 -2.03 -17.53
CA ILE A 237 -4.41 -0.71 -17.23
C ILE A 237 -4.46 0.10 -18.51
N ASN A 238 -5.67 0.47 -18.93
CA ASN A 238 -5.93 1.20 -20.19
C ASN A 238 -5.27 0.53 -21.42
N GLY A 239 -5.17 -0.80 -21.41
CA GLY A 239 -4.58 -1.59 -22.48
C GLY A 239 -3.09 -1.91 -22.33
N ASN A 240 -2.38 -1.26 -21.41
CA ASN A 240 -0.95 -1.49 -21.14
C ASN A 240 -0.75 -2.56 -20.07
N ASN A 241 0.34 -3.34 -20.17
CA ASN A 241 0.65 -4.40 -19.21
C ASN A 241 1.40 -3.86 -17.99
N TYR A 242 1.04 -4.40 -16.84
CA TYR A 242 1.72 -4.17 -15.57
C TYR A 242 2.00 -5.50 -14.91
N VAL A 243 3.12 -5.59 -14.20
CA VAL A 243 3.54 -6.78 -13.48
C VAL A 243 3.50 -6.49 -11.99
N CYS A 244 2.99 -7.44 -11.20
CA CYS A 244 3.09 -7.36 -9.75
C CYS A 244 4.54 -7.53 -9.36
N VAL A 245 5.12 -6.56 -8.64
CA VAL A 245 6.54 -6.52 -8.26
C VAL A 245 6.75 -6.80 -6.78
N ALA A 246 5.72 -6.55 -5.97
CA ALA A 246 5.79 -6.76 -4.54
C ALA A 246 4.41 -7.13 -3.98
N VAL A 247 4.43 -7.97 -2.96
CA VAL A 247 3.26 -8.24 -2.11
C VAL A 247 3.60 -7.96 -0.65
N SER A 248 2.65 -7.35 0.06
CA SER A 248 2.76 -7.14 1.51
C SER A 248 1.65 -7.90 2.23
N VAL A 249 2.00 -8.58 3.31
CA VAL A 249 1.05 -9.32 4.17
C VAL A 249 1.28 -8.99 5.63
N THR A 250 0.19 -9.00 6.40
CA THR A 250 0.20 -8.78 7.84
C THR A 250 0.21 -10.11 8.58
N ASP A 251 0.76 -10.09 9.79
CA ASP A 251 0.76 -11.26 10.65
C ASP A 251 -0.62 -11.63 11.22
N SER A 252 -1.64 -10.79 11.03
CA SER A 252 -3.02 -11.08 11.46
C SER A 252 -3.71 -12.10 10.55
N VAL A 253 -3.14 -12.37 9.37
CA VAL A 253 -3.69 -13.28 8.35
C VAL A 253 -2.80 -14.46 8.01
N LEU A 254 -1.63 -14.54 8.65
CA LEU A 254 -0.78 -15.73 8.71
C LEU A 254 -1.16 -16.67 9.86
#